data_AF-A0A382RH85-F1
#
_entry.id   AF-A0A382RH85-F1
#
_cell.length_a   1.000
_cell.length_b   1.000
_cell.length_c   1.000
_cell.angle_alpha   90.00
_cell.angle_beta   90.00
_cell.angle_gamma   90.00
#
_symmetry.space_group_name_H-M   'P 1'
#
loop_
_entity.id
_entity.type
_entity.pdbx_description
1 polymer ?
#
loop_
_entity_poly.entity_id
_entity_poly.type
_entity_poly.pdbx_seq_one_letter_code
_entity_poly.pdbx_strand_id
1 'polypeptide(L)'
;MKYYSAIISSFILSFLSTIVLLHLGNVTREIEKSNITLKEKINFMQDQININEIEYSLFISYNYLKKLQTIYFDEENISSPNNRISFYDLENQKF
;
A
#
# COMPACT_ATOMS: atom_id res chain seq x y z
N MET A 1 -2.64 62.28 -17.26
CA MET A 1 -1.38 62.11 -16.50
C MET A 1 -0.47 61.14 -17.24
N LYS A 2 0.82 61.47 -17.44
CA LYS A 2 1.77 60.73 -18.32
C LYS A 2 2.02 59.26 -17.92
N TYR A 3 1.72 58.86 -16.67
CA TYR A 3 2.00 57.52 -16.15
C TYR A 3 0.77 56.66 -15.87
N TYR A 4 -0.43 57.19 -16.11
CA TYR A 4 -1.68 56.53 -15.74
C TYR A 4 -1.87 55.17 -16.44
N SER A 5 -1.50 55.09 -17.73
CA SER A 5 -1.56 53.85 -18.51
C SER A 5 -0.65 52.74 -17.94
N ALA A 6 0.57 53.10 -17.54
CA ALA A 6 1.54 52.16 -16.98
C ALA A 6 1.13 51.65 -15.59
N ILE A 7 0.49 52.50 -14.79
CA ILE A 7 -0.04 52.12 -13.47
C ILE A 7 -1.18 51.10 -13.65
N ILE A 8 -2.11 51.35 -14.57
CA ILE A 8 -3.23 50.44 -14.84
C ILE A 8 -2.74 49.10 -15.38
N SER A 9 -1.81 49.10 -16.33
CA SER A 9 -1.28 47.85 -16.90
C SER A 9 -0.56 47.00 -15.84
N SER A 10 0.20 47.65 -14.95
CA SER A 10 0.86 46.97 -13.82
C SER A 10 -0.16 46.35 -12.87
N PHE A 11 -1.25 47.06 -12.58
CA PHE A 11 -2.32 46.58 -11.70
C PHE A 11 -3.04 45.36 -12.29
N ILE A 12 -3.34 45.40 -13.59
CA ILE A 12 -3.95 44.27 -14.32
C ILE A 12 -3.01 43.06 -14.32
N LEU A 13 -1.71 43.29 -14.53
CA LEU A 13 -0.71 42.22 -14.52
C LEU A 13 -0.59 41.57 -13.14
N SER A 14 -0.58 42.36 -12.07
CA SER A 14 -0.58 41.85 -10.70
C SER A 14 -1.84 41.03 -10.41
N PHE A 15 -3.00 41.51 -10.85
CA PHE A 15 -4.25 40.77 -10.68
C PHE A 15 -4.24 39.44 -11.43
N LEU A 16 -3.83 39.43 -12.70
CA LEU A 16 -3.65 38.21 -13.49
C LEU A 16 -2.67 37.24 -12.82
N SER A 17 -1.55 37.75 -12.30
CA SER A 17 -0.57 36.93 -11.58
C SER A 17 -1.20 36.22 -10.38
N THR A 18 -1.98 36.92 -9.56
CA THR A 18 -2.66 36.30 -8.40
C THR A 18 -3.64 35.18 -8.81
N ILE A 19 -4.39 35.36 -9.90
CA ILE A 19 -5.30 34.34 -10.43
C ILE A 19 -4.51 33.10 -10.88
N VAL A 20 -3.39 33.30 -11.59
CA VAL A 20 -2.53 32.21 -12.04
C VAL A 20 -1.94 31.45 -10.84
N LEU A 21 -1.48 32.16 -9.80
CA LEU A 21 -0.97 31.52 -8.58
C LEU A 21 -2.05 30.69 -7.88
N LEU A 22 -3.27 31.19 -7.77
CA LEU A 22 -4.39 30.44 -7.18
C LEU A 22 -4.69 29.17 -7.98
N HIS A 23 -4.71 29.27 -9.30
CA HIS A 23 -4.91 28.11 -10.16
C HIS A 23 -3.80 27.07 -10.00
N LEU A 24 -2.53 27.51 -10.03
CA LEU A 24 -1.39 26.62 -9.82
C LEU A 24 -1.44 25.95 -8.44
N GLY A 25 -1.74 26.70 -7.39
CA GLY A 25 -1.90 26.15 -6.04
C GLY A 25 -2.98 25.06 -5.97
N ASN A 26 -4.10 25.25 -6.67
CA ASN A 26 -5.15 24.24 -6.73
C ASN A 26 -4.70 22.97 -7.45
N VAL A 27 -4.05 23.10 -8.61
CA VAL A 27 -3.52 21.97 -9.38
C VAL A 27 -2.44 21.23 -8.58
N THR A 28 -1.50 21.95 -7.97
CA THR A 28 -0.43 21.36 -7.15
C THR A 28 -1.00 20.58 -5.97
N ARG A 29 -2.06 21.07 -5.32
CA ARG A 29 -2.69 20.38 -4.19
C ARG A 29 -3.33 19.05 -4.60
N GLU A 30 -3.98 18.99 -5.75
CA GLU A 30 -4.54 17.73 -6.26
C GLU A 30 -3.43 16.73 -6.64
N ILE A 31 -2.35 17.22 -7.26
CA ILE A 31 -1.17 16.41 -7.54
C ILE A 31 -0.57 15.86 -6.24
N GLU A 32 -0.40 16.69 -5.21
CA GLU A 32 0.15 16.29 -3.91
C GLU A 32 -0.68 15.16 -3.27
N LYS A 33 -2.00 15.30 -3.22
CA LYS A 33 -2.89 14.25 -2.70
C LYS A 33 -2.74 12.93 -3.47
N SER A 34 -2.70 13.00 -4.80
CA SER A 34 -2.55 11.81 -5.63
C SER A 34 -1.20 11.13 -5.43
N ASN A 35 -0.14 11.93 -5.22
CA ASN A 35 1.21 11.44 -4.98
C ASN A 35 1.35 10.76 -3.61
N ILE A 36 0.73 11.32 -2.56
CA ILE A 36 0.65 10.68 -1.23
C ILE A 36 -0.06 9.32 -1.33
N THR A 37 -1.22 9.29 -1.99
CA THR A 37 -2.00 8.05 -2.20
C THR A 37 -1.19 7.01 -2.97
N LEU A 38 -0.47 7.45 -4.01
CA LEU A 38 0.35 6.55 -4.82
C LEU A 38 1.52 5.99 -4.01
N LYS A 39 2.17 6.82 -3.19
CA LYS A 39 3.24 6.40 -2.29
C LYS A 39 2.77 5.35 -1.30
N GLU A 40 1.59 5.52 -0.70
CA GLU A 40 1.00 4.53 0.20
C GLU A 40 0.75 3.19 -0.53
N LYS A 41 0.21 3.23 -1.75
CA LYS A 41 0.00 2.03 -2.57
C LYS A 41 1.30 1.31 -2.92
N ILE A 42 2.35 2.06 -3.28
CA ILE A 42 3.67 1.51 -3.58
C ILE A 42 4.24 0.82 -2.35
N ASN A 43 4.17 1.46 -1.18
CA ASN A 43 4.64 0.87 0.07
C ASN A 43 3.88 -0.42 0.41
N PHE A 44 2.54 -0.40 0.29
CA PHE A 44 1.73 -1.60 0.50
C PHE A 44 2.12 -2.74 -0.45
N MET A 45 2.30 -2.46 -1.74
CA MET A 45 2.76 -3.47 -2.71
C MET A 45 4.14 -4.00 -2.38
N GLN A 46 5.06 -3.14 -1.93
CA GLN A 46 6.40 -3.55 -1.53
C GLN A 46 6.36 -4.51 -0.33
N ASP A 47 5.53 -4.22 0.67
CA ASP A 47 5.35 -5.10 1.82
C ASP A 47 4.80 -6.47 1.40
N GLN A 48 3.83 -6.51 0.49
CA GLN A 48 3.30 -7.76 -0.06
C GLN A 48 4.36 -8.55 -0.83
N ILE A 49 5.19 -7.88 -1.65
CA ILE A 49 6.29 -8.54 -2.36
C ILE A 49 7.30 -9.14 -1.38
N ASN A 50 7.67 -8.40 -0.33
CA ASN A 50 8.61 -8.88 0.68
C ASN A 50 8.06 -10.13 1.41
N ILE A 51 6.77 -10.13 1.76
CA ILE A 51 6.10 -11.29 2.37
C ILE A 51 6.14 -12.47 1.40
N ASN A 52 5.76 -12.26 0.14
CA ASN A 52 5.75 -13.31 -0.88
C ASN A 52 7.15 -13.90 -1.11
N GLU A 53 8.20 -13.08 -1.07
CA GLU A 53 9.58 -13.53 -1.19
C GLU A 53 9.98 -14.42 0.00
N ILE A 54 9.61 -14.03 1.21
CA ILE A 54 9.83 -14.85 2.41
C ILE A 54 9.07 -16.18 2.30
N GLU A 55 7.79 -16.17 1.93
CA GLU A 55 6.98 -17.37 1.76
C GLU A 55 7.58 -18.30 0.69
N TYR A 56 7.99 -17.75 -0.44
CA TYR A 56 8.63 -18.50 -1.52
C TYR A 56 9.96 -19.12 -1.06
N SER A 57 10.79 -18.36 -0.36
CA SER A 57 12.07 -18.85 0.18
C SER A 57 11.87 -19.97 1.19
N LEU A 58 10.85 -19.87 2.05
CA LEU A 58 10.46 -20.92 2.99
C LEU A 58 9.97 -22.16 2.24
N PHE A 59 9.07 -21.99 1.27
CA PHE A 59 8.50 -23.07 0.49
C PHE A 59 9.56 -23.86 -0.29
N ILE A 60 10.60 -23.20 -0.79
CA ILE A 60 11.71 -23.87 -1.48
C ILE A 60 12.68 -24.54 -0.50
N SER A 61 12.75 -24.08 0.74
CA SER A 61 13.70 -24.64 1.69
C SER A 61 13.35 -26.09 2.03
N TYR A 62 14.27 -27.00 1.71
CA TYR A 62 14.13 -28.44 1.96
C TYR A 62 13.80 -28.74 3.44
N ASN A 63 14.41 -28.00 4.37
CA ASN A 63 14.17 -28.16 5.80
C ASN A 63 12.73 -27.80 6.21
N TYR A 64 12.14 -26.76 5.59
CA TYR A 64 10.76 -26.37 5.85
C TYR A 64 9.80 -27.41 5.26
N LEU A 65 10.03 -27.84 4.01
CA LEU A 65 9.24 -28.90 3.37
C LEU A 65 9.31 -30.21 4.16
N LYS A 66 10.48 -30.57 4.67
CA LYS A 66 10.66 -31.76 5.52
C LYS A 66 9.92 -31.63 6.85
N LYS A 67 9.94 -30.45 7.49
CA LYS A 67 9.14 -30.18 8.70
C LYS A 67 7.63 -30.25 8.42
N LEU A 68 7.18 -29.64 7.32
CA LEU A 68 5.78 -29.75 6.86
C LEU A 68 5.41 -31.21 6.64
N GLN A 69 6.26 -31.96 5.95
CA GLN A 69 6.05 -33.39 5.73
C GLN A 69 5.90 -34.14 7.06
N THR A 70 6.77 -33.90 8.04
CA THR A 70 6.67 -34.50 9.37
C THR A 70 5.37 -34.10 10.11
N ILE A 71 4.95 -32.84 10.04
CA ILE A 71 3.71 -32.39 10.72
C ILE A 71 2.46 -33.06 10.12
N TYR A 72 2.40 -33.14 8.79
CA TYR A 72 1.21 -33.62 8.07
C TYR A 72 1.19 -35.13 7.84
N PHE A 73 2.35 -35.77 7.65
CA PHE A 73 2.46 -37.16 7.19
C PHE A 73 3.19 -38.12 8.15
N ASP A 74 3.90 -37.67 9.19
CA ASP A 74 4.48 -38.63 10.16
C ASP A 74 3.39 -39.18 11.09
N GLU A 75 3.20 -40.50 11.03
CA GLU A 75 2.22 -41.26 11.82
C GLU A 75 2.44 -41.16 13.33
N GLU A 76 3.69 -40.96 13.79
CA GLU A 76 4.00 -40.78 15.21
C GLU A 76 3.38 -39.50 15.80
N ASN A 77 3.20 -38.44 15.00
CA ASN A 77 2.51 -37.20 15.41
C ASN A 77 0.98 -37.26 15.25
N ILE A 78 0.43 -38.30 14.62
CA ILE A 78 -1.03 -38.53 14.52
C ILE A 78 -1.61 -38.98 15.87
N SER A 79 -0.77 -39.47 16.77
CA SER A 79 -1.15 -39.95 18.11
C SER A 79 -1.55 -38.85 19.11
N SER A 80 -1.41 -37.57 18.76
CA SER A 80 -1.92 -36.43 19.54
C SER A 80 -3.14 -35.78 18.86
N PRO A 81 -4.37 -36.29 19.07
CA PRO A 81 -5.58 -35.78 18.42
C PRO A 81 -5.96 -34.35 18.84
N ASN A 82 -5.39 -33.80 19.92
CA ASN A 82 -5.81 -32.52 20.49
C ASN A 82 -5.31 -31.25 19.76
N ASN A 83 -4.37 -31.38 18.81
CA ASN A 83 -3.81 -30.21 18.10
C ASN A 83 -4.25 -30.08 16.64
N ARG A 84 -5.13 -30.98 16.17
CA ARG A 84 -5.68 -30.94 14.81
C ARG A 84 -7.11 -30.43 14.87
N ILE A 85 -7.31 -29.19 14.46
CA ILE A 85 -8.66 -28.65 14.24
C ILE A 85 -9.12 -29.17 12.88
N SER A 86 -10.18 -29.96 12.83
CA SER A 86 -10.72 -30.42 11.55
C SER A 86 -11.45 -29.27 10.85
N PHE A 87 -11.52 -29.31 9.51
CA PHE A 87 -12.27 -28.30 8.75
C PHE A 87 -13.74 -28.21 9.20
N TYR A 88 -14.32 -29.35 9.60
CA TYR A 88 -15.67 -29.42 10.18
C TYR A 88 -15.78 -28.72 11.54
N ASP A 89 -14.71 -28.70 12.34
CA ASP A 89 -14.71 -27.98 13.63
C ASP A 89 -14.62 -26.47 13.44
N LEU A 90 -13.92 -26.01 12.39
CA LEU A 90 -13.87 -24.58 12.01
C LEU A 90 -15.20 -24.09 11.43
N GLU A 91 -15.87 -24.90 10.62
CA GLU A 91 -17.18 -24.56 10.04
C GLU A 91 -18.28 -24.45 11.11
N ASN A 92 -18.18 -25.25 12.18
CA ASN A 92 -19.11 -25.23 13.30
C ASN A 92 -18.81 -24.13 14.34
N GLN A 93 -17.61 -23.56 14.34
CA GLN A 93 -17.31 -22.32 15.08
C GLN A 93 -17.76 -21.13 14.25
N LYS A 94 -19.07 -20.84 14.32
CA LYS A 94 -19.62 -19.58 13.83
C LYS A 94 -18.97 -18.41 14.60
N PHE A 95 -18.09 -17.67 13.93
CA PHE A 95 -17.76 -16.29 14.28
C PHE A 95 -18.95 -15.37 13.98
#